data_AF-L0KK36-F1
#
_entry.id   AF-L0KK36-F1
#
_cell.length_a   1.000
_cell.length_b   1.000
_cell.length_c   1.000
_cell.angle_alpha   90.00
_cell.angle_beta   90.00
_cell.angle_gamma   90.00
#
_symmetry.space_group_name_H-M   'P 1'
#
loop_
_entity.id
_entity.type
_entity.pdbx_description
1 polymer ?
#
loop_
_entity_poly.entity_id
_entity_poly.type
_entity_poly.pdbx_seq_one_letter_code
_entity_poly.pdbx_strand_id
1 'polypeptide(L)'
;MIQIKAAVGERTDHKKMWKPIQSAPFDRELELAVLDEEGEHALVFPCKKALSGWQNATSGVRVEIRPTHWRDWPRADRTIMNQGESRP
;
A
#
# COMPACT_ATOMS: atom_id res chain seq x y z
N MET A 1 -3.57 -13.87 -25.47
CA MET A 1 -2.96 -12.54 -25.20
C MET A 1 -3.74 -11.92 -24.04
N ILE A 2 -3.19 -11.96 -22.83
CA ILE A 2 -3.92 -11.51 -21.62
C ILE A 2 -3.79 -9.99 -21.53
N GLN A 3 -4.93 -9.31 -21.65
CA GLN A 3 -5.03 -7.85 -21.63
C GLN A 3 -4.94 -7.33 -20.19
N ILE A 4 -3.79 -6.76 -19.82
CA ILE A 4 -3.66 -5.91 -18.63
C ILE A 4 -4.24 -4.52 -18.95
N LYS A 5 -5.53 -4.33 -18.68
CA LYS A 5 -6.16 -3.02 -18.77
C LYS A 5 -5.86 -2.23 -17.50
N ALA A 6 -4.78 -1.45 -17.53
CA ALA A 6 -4.63 -0.30 -16.65
C ALA A 6 -5.48 0.83 -17.23
N ALA A 7 -6.59 1.16 -16.58
CA ALA A 7 -7.42 2.31 -16.96
C ALA A 7 -7.48 3.29 -15.79
N VAL A 8 -6.91 4.46 -16.03
CA VAL A 8 -7.00 5.71 -15.28
C VAL A 8 -8.47 6.12 -15.07
N GLY A 9 -8.80 6.60 -13.87
CA GLY A 9 -10.13 7.13 -13.53
C GLY A 9 -10.14 7.86 -12.18
N GLU A 10 -10.52 9.13 -12.24
CA GLU A 10 -10.40 10.18 -11.23
C GLU A 10 -11.37 10.11 -10.03
N ARG A 11 -10.85 10.51 -8.84
CA ARG A 11 -11.43 11.44 -7.85
C ARG A 11 -12.81 11.12 -7.24
N THR A 12 -12.83 10.74 -5.95
CA THR A 12 -13.65 11.39 -4.89
C THR A 12 -13.14 10.98 -3.48
N ASP A 13 -12.65 12.00 -2.78
CA ASP A 13 -12.58 12.32 -1.35
C ASP A 13 -12.94 11.31 -0.21
N HIS A 14 -12.10 11.35 0.83
CA HIS A 14 -12.38 11.05 2.25
C HIS A 14 -12.75 9.62 2.74
N LYS A 15 -11.77 8.70 2.73
CA LYS A 15 -11.46 7.85 3.92
C LYS A 15 -9.99 7.37 3.93
N LYS A 16 -9.11 8.36 3.81
CA LYS A 16 -7.78 8.58 4.45
C LYS A 16 -6.76 7.47 4.73
N MET A 17 -6.93 6.20 4.36
CA MET A 17 -5.92 5.19 4.70
C MET A 17 -5.53 4.30 3.52
N TRP A 18 -6.49 3.72 2.82
CA TRP A 18 -6.19 2.77 1.75
C TRP A 18 -6.29 3.41 0.36
N LYS A 19 -5.31 3.11 -0.49
CA LYS A 19 -5.17 3.53 -1.89
C LYS A 19 -5.38 2.32 -2.80
N PRO A 20 -5.86 2.50 -4.04
CA PRO A 20 -6.05 1.38 -4.97
C PRO A 20 -4.72 0.75 -5.35
N ILE A 21 -4.63 -0.58 -5.38
CA ILE A 21 -3.39 -1.34 -5.65
C ILE A 21 -2.68 -0.94 -6.95
N GLN A 22 -3.44 -0.45 -7.92
CA GLN A 22 -2.93 0.03 -9.21
C GLN A 22 -1.99 1.23 -9.03
N SER A 23 -2.24 2.07 -8.02
CA SER A 23 -1.42 3.25 -7.72
C SER A 23 -0.21 2.94 -6.83
N ALA A 24 -0.01 1.66 -6.45
CA ALA A 24 1.07 1.27 -5.56
C ALA A 24 2.45 1.49 -6.21
N PRO A 25 3.35 2.26 -5.58
CA PRO A 25 4.71 2.44 -6.06
C PRO A 25 5.51 1.13 -6.00
N PHE A 26 6.46 1.01 -6.92
CA PHE A 26 7.45 -0.05 -6.90
C PHE A 26 8.53 0.26 -5.85
N ASP A 27 9.13 -0.79 -5.29
CA ASP A 27 10.24 -0.69 -4.33
C ASP A 27 9.95 0.08 -3.02
N ARG A 28 8.67 0.22 -2.63
CA ARG A 28 8.29 0.85 -1.37
C ARG A 28 7.66 -0.16 -0.42
N GLU A 29 7.95 -0.03 0.86
CA GLU A 29 7.32 -0.82 1.93
C GLU A 29 5.89 -0.34 2.15
N LEU A 30 4.93 -1.17 1.78
CA LEU A 30 3.51 -0.86 1.81
C LEU A 30 2.78 -1.94 2.61
N GLU A 31 1.77 -1.52 3.36
CA GLU A 31 0.76 -2.42 3.89
C GLU A 31 -0.26 -2.72 2.79
N LEU A 32 -0.63 -3.99 2.60
CA LEU A 32 -1.56 -4.37 1.55
C LEU A 32 -2.83 -4.94 2.16
N ALA A 33 -3.98 -4.64 1.57
CA ALA A 33 -5.24 -5.28 1.91
C ALA A 33 -5.59 -6.25 0.80
N VAL A 34 -5.81 -7.51 1.18
CA VAL A 34 -6.35 -8.56 0.31
C VAL A 34 -7.84 -8.67 0.56
N LEU A 35 -8.59 -9.04 -0.48
CA LEU A 35 -10.00 -9.36 -0.36
C LEU A 35 -10.14 -10.85 -0.64
N ASP A 36 -10.51 -11.60 0.39
CA ASP A 36 -10.72 -13.04 0.33
C ASP A 36 -12.21 -13.37 0.55
N GLU A 37 -12.55 -14.65 0.61
CA GLU A 37 -13.95 -15.11 0.80
C GLU A 37 -14.57 -14.60 2.13
N GLU A 38 -13.74 -14.29 3.12
CA GLU A 38 -14.15 -13.82 4.45
C GLU A 38 -14.28 -12.28 4.53
N GLY A 39 -13.73 -11.55 3.54
CA GLY A 39 -13.76 -10.09 3.49
C GLY A 39 -12.39 -9.46 3.28
N GLU A 40 -12.28 -8.17 3.62
CA GLU A 40 -11.05 -7.40 3.46
C GLU A 40 -10.10 -7.64 4.65
N HIS A 41 -8.90 -8.16 4.38
CA HIS A 41 -7.86 -8.40 5.38
C HIS A 41 -6.57 -7.66 5.04
N ALA A 42 -6.08 -6.86 5.98
CA ALA A 42 -4.78 -6.20 5.89
C ALA A 42 -3.65 -7.19 6.23
N LEU A 43 -2.58 -7.18 5.44
CA LEU A 43 -1.36 -7.91 5.72
C LEU A 43 -0.63 -7.25 6.88
N VAL A 44 -0.29 -8.04 7.89
CA VAL A 44 0.45 -7.63 9.08
C VAL A 44 1.97 -7.49 8.83
N PHE A 45 2.40 -7.42 7.56
CA PHE A 45 3.80 -7.34 7.17
C PHE A 45 4.00 -6.37 6.00
N PRO A 46 5.15 -5.64 5.97
CA PRO A 46 5.45 -4.74 4.88
C PRO A 46 5.72 -5.54 3.60
N CYS A 47 5.11 -5.13 2.51
CA CYS A 47 5.28 -5.72 1.19
C CYS A 47 5.83 -4.69 0.22
N LYS A 48 6.70 -5.15 -0.69
CA LYS A 48 7.24 -4.39 -1.81
C LYS A 48 6.69 -4.93 -3.12
N LYS A 49 6.31 -4.02 -4.02
CA LYS A 49 5.91 -4.36 -5.38
C LYS A 49 7.16 -4.57 -6.23
N ALA A 50 7.34 -5.79 -6.72
CA ALA A 50 8.42 -6.23 -7.60
C ALA A 50 7.88 -6.54 -9.01
N LEU A 51 8.78 -6.70 -9.98
CA LEU A 51 8.44 -7.06 -11.36
C LEU A 51 7.70 -8.40 -11.46
N SER A 52 8.00 -9.33 -10.55
CA SER A 52 7.41 -10.66 -10.50
C SER A 52 6.18 -10.76 -9.59
N GLY A 53 5.69 -9.65 -9.03
CA GLY A 53 4.56 -9.63 -8.10
C GLY A 53 4.93 -8.99 -6.76
N TRP A 54 4.44 -9.54 -5.66
CA TRP A 54 4.70 -8.99 -4.34
C TRP A 54 5.85 -9.74 -3.64
N GLN A 55 6.62 -9.02 -2.85
CA GLN A 55 7.70 -9.58 -2.06
C GLN A 55 7.58 -9.04 -0.63
N ASN A 56 7.74 -9.91 0.36
CA ASN A 56 7.82 -9.50 1.75
C ASN A 56 9.07 -8.64 1.94
N ALA A 57 8.91 -7.43 2.44
CA ALA A 57 10.02 -6.50 2.59
C ALA A 57 10.95 -6.87 3.74
N THR A 58 10.43 -7.55 4.76
CA THR A 58 11.17 -8.05 5.93
C THR A 58 12.02 -9.26 5.58
N SER A 59 11.42 -10.27 4.94
CA SER A 59 12.08 -11.56 4.67
C SER A 59 12.69 -11.65 3.27
N GLY A 60 12.31 -10.77 2.34
CA GLY A 60 12.72 -10.85 0.93
C GLY A 60 12.05 -12.01 0.15
N VAL A 61 11.08 -12.70 0.75
CA VAL A 61 10.40 -13.84 0.14
C VAL A 61 9.31 -13.36 -0.82
N ARG A 62 9.27 -13.92 -2.03
CA ARG A 62 8.18 -13.65 -2.98
C ARG A 62 6.87 -14.21 -2.44
N VAL A 63 5.84 -13.37 -2.41
CA VAL A 63 4.50 -13.71 -1.94
C VAL A 63 3.52 -13.57 -3.11
N GLU A 64 2.76 -14.64 -3.35
CA GLU A 64 1.71 -14.65 -4.35
C GLU A 64 0.38 -14.28 -3.70
N ILE A 65 0.09 -12.98 -3.68
CA ILE A 65 -1.10 -12.39 -3.09
C ILE A 65 -1.80 -11.50 -4.11
N ARG A 66 -3.13 -11.35 -3.98
CA ARG A 66 -3.95 -10.47 -4.82
C ARG A 66 -4.55 -9.32 -4.01
N PRO A 67 -3.72 -8.34 -3.62
CA PRO A 67 -4.20 -7.18 -2.89
C PRO A 67 -5.11 -6.30 -3.73
N THR A 68 -6.17 -5.78 -3.11
CA THR A 68 -7.13 -4.83 -3.70
C THR A 68 -6.72 -3.39 -3.37
N HIS A 69 -6.23 -3.17 -2.15
CA HIS A 69 -5.77 -1.87 -1.68
C HIS A 69 -4.37 -1.91 -1.06
N TRP A 70 -3.76 -0.75 -0.91
CA TRP A 70 -2.46 -0.56 -0.24
C TRP A 70 -2.46 0.72 0.59
N ARG A 71 -1.59 0.77 1.60
CA ARG A 71 -1.28 1.98 2.37
C ARG A 71 0.22 2.04 2.61
N ASP A 72 0.73 3.23 2.92
CA ASP A 72 2.11 3.35 3.39
C ASP A 72 2.27 2.52 4.67
N TRP A 73 3.26 1.63 4.70
CA TRP A 73 3.58 0.95 5.94
C TRP A 73 3.98 2.01 6.96
N PRO A 74 3.37 2.06 8.15
CA PRO A 74 3.77 3.02 9.17
C PRO A 74 5.18 2.65 9.60
N ARG A 75 6.19 3.23 8.94
CA ARG A 75 7.48 3.40 9.59
C ARG A 75 7.16 4.14 10.87
N ALA A 76 7.72 3.72 11.99
CA ALA A 76 7.82 4.57 13.15
C ALA A 76 8.73 5.77 12.78
N ASP A 77 8.31 6.56 11.79
CA ASP A 77 8.84 7.87 11.58
C ASP A 77 8.41 8.64 12.80
N ARG A 78 9.42 8.79 13.64
CA ARG A 78 9.48 9.63 14.80
C ARG A 78 9.30 11.08 14.33
N THR A 79 8.15 11.42 13.73
CA THR A 79 7.73 12.81 13.56
C THR A 79 7.30 13.29 14.94
N ILE A 80 8.31 13.56 15.76
CA ILE A 80 8.23 14.57 16.79
C ILE A 80 7.77 15.84 16.08
N MET A 81 6.51 16.21 16.32
CA MET A 81 6.09 17.57 16.64
C MET A 81 6.82 18.66 15.85
N ASN A 82 6.35 19.00 14.65
CA ASN A 82 6.73 20.24 13.96
C ASN A 82 5.51 20.90 13.31
N GLN A 83 4.42 21.04 14.08
CA GLN A 83 3.30 21.91 13.71
C GLN A 83 2.80 22.61 14.97
N GLY A 84 3.27 23.84 15.25
CA GLY A 84 2.62 24.64 16.28
C GLY A 84 3.35 25.83 16.91
N GLU A 85 4.56 26.24 16.49
CA GLU A 85 5.19 27.44 17.10
C GLU A 85 5.65 28.47 16.05
N SER A 86 4.65 29.08 15.42
CA SER A 86 4.69 30.46 14.96
C SER A 86 3.52 31.12 15.69
N ARG A 87 3.67 32.11 16.57
CA ARG A 87 4.27 33.44 16.36
C ARG A 87 4.35 34.17 17.73
N PRO A 88 5.34 35.03 18.01
CA PRO A 88 5.10 36.25 18.77
C PRO A 88 4.39 37.32 17.91
#